data_AF-A0AAV3FQ60-F1
#
_entry.id   AF-A0AAV3FQ60-F1
#
_cell.length_a   1.000
_cell.length_b   1.000
_cell.length_c   1.000
_cell.angle_alpha   90.00
_cell.angle_beta   90.00
_cell.angle_gamma   90.00
#
_symmetry.space_group_name_H-M   'P 1'
#
loop_
_entity.id
_entity.type
_entity.pdbx_description
1 polymer ?
#
loop_
_entity_poly.entity_id
_entity_poly.type
_entity_poly.pdbx_seq_one_letter_code
_entity_poly.pdbx_strand_id
1 'polypeptide(L)'
;MFNYTVDLIYESLVQRLENRRETIAYGEGKAHLTFDDLSTCIEPNGNEISYDKAMVKHVFGKKIYKDKNPYLLPHSCASHLTNRLRFKSETHLIWGEFEKGENFFDIFSSLFYDCIYGEDESLKEMANRILIDYVPYAKTLSLYEMALKPSKYDMVKMEGTDYYIPLLFYGIPEDKVFSDYPKHLDEAINFLYKKCSIEFEREFRDFVVTDGDTLKKIDKKLLKFINDRLQPLLLKYQPTESSLGLRVKNIMVTDWLLIGKLVTGQVDNRNYYGRLLQSSLPYIDELAKLQEMLR
;
A
#
# COMPACT_ATOMS: atom_id res chain seq x y z
N MET A 1 -6.22 8.71 7.60
CA MET A 1 -6.70 7.56 6.81
C MET A 1 -6.33 7.85 5.37
N PHE A 2 -5.64 6.94 4.70
CA PHE A 2 -5.04 7.12 3.36
C PHE A 2 -3.83 8.05 3.25
N ASN A 3 -2.92 8.05 4.23
CA ASN A 3 -1.76 8.97 4.19
C ASN A 3 -0.79 8.61 3.06
N TYR A 4 -0.46 7.32 2.89
CA TYR A 4 0.52 6.89 1.88
C TYR A 4 0.03 7.20 0.47
N THR A 5 -1.23 6.86 0.17
CA THR A 5 -1.81 7.09 -1.15
C THR A 5 -1.98 8.57 -1.44
N VAL A 6 -2.44 9.37 -0.46
CA VAL A 6 -2.62 10.81 -0.65
C VAL A 6 -1.29 11.51 -0.84
N ASP A 7 -0.27 11.15 -0.06
CA ASP A 7 1.08 11.70 -0.22
C ASP A 7 1.61 11.37 -1.61
N LEU A 8 1.54 10.10 -2.06
CA LEU A 8 1.94 9.70 -3.42
C LEU A 8 1.25 10.52 -4.52
N ILE A 9 -0.06 10.75 -4.40
CA ILE A 9 -0.84 11.56 -5.35
C ILE A 9 -0.29 13.00 -5.38
N TYR A 10 -0.02 13.58 -4.20
CA TYR A 10 0.51 14.93 -4.07
C TYR A 10 1.95 15.05 -4.59
N GLU A 11 2.80 14.05 -4.35
CA GLU A 11 4.15 14.02 -4.91
C GLU A 11 4.11 13.99 -6.44
N SER A 12 3.29 13.09 -6.98
CA SER A 12 3.10 12.93 -8.41
C SER A 12 2.55 14.21 -9.07
N LEU A 13 1.60 14.88 -8.40
CA LEU A 13 1.04 16.16 -8.85
C LEU A 13 2.14 17.22 -8.97
N VAL A 14 2.92 17.40 -7.90
CA VAL A 14 3.98 18.42 -7.87
C VAL A 14 5.07 18.11 -8.89
N GLN A 15 5.46 16.84 -9.03
CA GLN A 15 6.42 16.44 -10.05
C GLN A 15 5.94 16.76 -11.46
N ARG A 16 4.66 16.50 -11.77
CA ARG A 16 4.06 16.87 -13.07
C ARG A 16 4.06 18.38 -13.30
N LEU A 17 3.75 19.15 -12.27
CA LEU A 17 3.77 20.61 -12.34
C LEU A 17 5.18 21.13 -12.64
N GLU A 18 6.20 20.64 -11.95
CA GLU A 18 7.60 21.04 -12.20
C GLU A 18 8.08 20.61 -13.58
N ASN A 19 7.82 19.37 -14.00
CA ASN A 19 8.19 18.90 -15.35
C ASN A 19 7.56 19.76 -16.45
N ARG A 20 6.29 20.17 -16.29
CA ARG A 20 5.62 21.05 -17.26
C ARG A 20 6.10 22.49 -17.19
N ARG A 21 6.38 23.01 -16.01
CA ARG A 21 6.99 24.32 -15.82
C ARG A 21 8.31 24.41 -16.58
N GLU A 22 9.17 23.40 -16.47
CA GLU A 22 10.45 23.32 -17.19
C GLU A 22 10.26 23.22 -18.72
N THR A 23 9.35 22.34 -19.16
CA THR A 23 9.03 22.18 -20.59
C THR A 23 8.59 23.49 -21.23
N ILE A 24 7.75 24.26 -20.54
CA ILE A 24 7.26 25.55 -21.04
C ILE A 24 8.35 26.62 -20.96
N ALA A 25 9.15 26.66 -19.89
CA ALA A 25 10.27 27.60 -19.81
C ALA A 25 11.21 27.43 -21.02
N TYR A 26 11.57 26.20 -21.34
CA TYR A 26 12.38 25.87 -22.51
C TYR A 26 11.73 26.32 -23.82
N GLY A 27 10.43 26.05 -23.99
CA GLY A 27 9.67 26.50 -25.17
C GLY A 27 9.52 28.01 -25.30
N GLU A 28 9.53 28.74 -24.18
CA GLU A 28 9.51 30.22 -24.12
C GLU A 28 10.92 30.84 -24.22
N GLY A 29 11.98 30.03 -24.34
CA GLY A 29 13.37 30.51 -24.35
C GLY A 29 13.83 31.08 -23.01
N LYS A 30 13.15 30.74 -21.91
CA LYS A 30 13.46 31.15 -20.54
C LYS A 30 14.27 30.06 -19.82
N ALA A 31 15.22 30.47 -18.98
CA ALA A 31 15.97 29.54 -18.14
C ALA A 31 15.07 28.84 -17.10
N HIS A 32 14.09 29.55 -16.54
CA HIS A 32 13.05 29.01 -15.67
C HIS A 32 11.83 29.93 -15.69
N LEU A 33 10.63 29.37 -15.47
CA LEU A 33 9.45 30.18 -15.16
C LEU A 33 9.45 30.53 -13.67
N THR A 34 9.29 31.81 -13.34
CA THR A 34 9.12 32.24 -11.95
C THR A 34 7.69 31.95 -11.47
N PHE A 35 7.45 32.06 -10.16
CA PHE A 35 6.07 32.01 -9.66
C PHE A 35 5.23 33.20 -10.13
N ASP A 36 5.84 34.34 -10.48
CA ASP A 36 5.12 35.45 -11.11
C ASP A 36 4.64 35.04 -12.50
N ASP A 37 5.52 34.42 -13.31
CA ASP A 37 5.16 33.88 -14.63
C ASP A 37 4.06 32.81 -14.55
N LEU A 38 3.98 32.04 -13.46
CA LEU A 38 2.95 31.02 -13.26
C LEU A 38 1.63 31.60 -12.72
N SER A 39 1.68 32.75 -12.07
CA SER A 39 0.50 33.40 -11.51
C SER A 39 -0.27 34.17 -12.57
N THR A 40 0.37 34.55 -13.68
CA THR A 40 -0.30 35.21 -14.80
C THR A 40 -0.40 34.29 -16.01
N CYS A 41 -1.54 34.30 -16.69
CA CYS A 41 -1.71 33.66 -17.99
C CYS A 41 -2.50 34.57 -18.93
N ILE A 42 -2.12 34.57 -20.21
CA ILE A 42 -2.85 35.30 -21.26
C ILE A 42 -3.76 34.28 -21.94
N GLU A 43 -5.06 34.50 -21.86
CA GLU A 43 -6.05 33.68 -22.55
C GLU A 43 -5.99 33.87 -24.07
N PRO A 44 -6.52 32.93 -24.88
CA PRO A 44 -6.58 33.06 -26.35
C PRO A 44 -7.29 34.32 -26.85
N ASN A 45 -8.16 34.91 -26.04
CA ASN A 45 -8.86 36.17 -26.32
C ASN A 45 -8.01 37.43 -26.03
N GLY A 46 -6.77 37.27 -25.54
CA GLY A 46 -5.85 38.35 -25.20
C GLY A 46 -5.99 38.88 -23.76
N ASN A 47 -6.92 38.36 -22.96
CA ASN A 47 -7.11 38.79 -21.58
C ASN A 47 -6.04 38.21 -20.65
N GLU A 48 -5.45 39.05 -19.82
CA GLU A 48 -4.55 38.61 -18.76
C GLU A 48 -5.35 38.20 -17.52
N ILE A 49 -5.18 36.96 -17.09
CA ILE A 49 -5.72 36.43 -15.84
C ILE A 49 -4.58 36.31 -14.85
N SER A 50 -4.72 36.98 -13.71
CA SER A 50 -3.84 36.83 -12.56
C SER A 50 -4.49 35.95 -11.49
N TYR A 51 -3.72 35.01 -10.96
CA TYR A 51 -4.07 34.15 -9.84
C TYR A 51 -3.19 34.45 -8.62
N ASP A 52 -3.62 34.02 -7.43
CA ASP A 52 -2.85 34.21 -6.21
C ASP A 52 -1.52 33.42 -6.22
N LYS A 53 -0.42 34.16 -6.34
CA LYS A 53 0.96 33.65 -6.26
C LYS A 53 1.24 32.85 -5.01
N ALA A 54 0.66 33.24 -3.86
CA ALA A 54 0.86 32.51 -2.62
C ALA A 54 0.26 31.11 -2.72
N MET A 55 -0.94 30.97 -3.29
CA MET A 55 -1.54 29.66 -3.55
C MET A 55 -0.71 28.81 -4.51
N VAL A 56 -0.22 29.37 -5.61
CA VAL A 56 0.66 28.63 -6.53
C VAL A 56 1.90 28.12 -5.78
N LYS A 57 2.56 28.98 -5.00
CA LYS A 57 3.70 28.58 -4.17
C LYS A 57 3.35 27.49 -3.15
N HIS A 58 2.16 27.53 -2.58
CA HIS A 58 1.72 26.50 -1.62
C HIS A 58 1.52 25.14 -2.28
N VAL A 59 0.93 25.09 -3.48
CA VAL A 59 0.77 23.85 -4.25
C VAL A 59 2.13 23.22 -4.52
N PHE A 60 3.07 23.97 -5.12
CA PHE A 60 4.41 23.48 -5.43
C PHE A 60 5.20 23.10 -4.15
N GLY A 61 4.99 23.84 -3.06
CA GLY A 61 5.61 23.56 -1.77
C GLY A 61 4.90 22.51 -0.91
N LYS A 62 3.89 21.80 -1.44
CA LYS A 62 3.06 20.82 -0.70
C LYS A 62 2.47 21.35 0.62
N LYS A 63 2.13 22.65 0.69
CA LYS A 63 1.65 23.31 1.92
C LYS A 63 0.13 23.23 2.06
N ILE A 64 -0.32 22.42 3.02
CA ILE A 64 -1.74 22.23 3.36
C ILE A 64 -2.03 22.86 4.71
N TYR A 65 -3.10 23.65 4.79
CA TYR A 65 -3.52 24.32 6.02
C TYR A 65 -4.95 23.90 6.35
N LYS A 66 -5.16 23.08 7.37
CA LYS A 66 -6.48 22.51 7.71
C LYS A 66 -7.61 23.55 7.76
N ASP A 67 -7.33 24.75 8.27
CA ASP A 67 -8.35 25.81 8.44
C ASP A 67 -8.45 26.80 7.27
N LYS A 68 -7.53 26.77 6.30
CA LYS A 68 -7.45 27.78 5.21
C LYS A 68 -7.35 27.17 3.82
N ASN A 69 -6.59 26.11 3.68
CA ASN A 69 -6.42 25.32 2.45
C ASN A 69 -6.40 23.83 2.82
N PRO A 70 -7.58 23.21 3.06
CA PRO A 70 -7.67 21.86 3.60
C PRO A 70 -7.24 20.76 2.62
N TYR A 71 -6.99 21.09 1.35
CA TYR A 71 -6.54 20.16 0.32
C TYR A 71 -5.40 20.79 -0.47
N LEU A 72 -4.49 20.00 -1.05
CA LEU A 72 -3.31 20.57 -1.71
C LEU A 72 -3.68 21.52 -2.86
N LEU A 73 -4.63 21.13 -3.71
CA LEU A 73 -5.00 21.86 -4.92
C LEU A 73 -6.48 22.28 -4.89
N PRO A 74 -6.79 23.55 -4.59
CA PRO A 74 -8.13 24.13 -4.77
C PRO A 74 -8.56 24.08 -6.24
N HIS A 75 -9.86 23.93 -6.50
CA HIS A 75 -10.40 23.83 -7.87
C HIS A 75 -10.04 25.04 -8.75
N SER A 76 -10.15 26.27 -8.23
CA SER A 76 -9.76 27.47 -8.99
C SER A 76 -8.27 27.48 -9.35
N CYS A 77 -7.41 26.93 -8.47
CA CYS A 77 -5.99 26.78 -8.74
C CYS A 77 -5.73 25.69 -9.79
N ALA A 78 -6.48 24.58 -9.72
CA ALA A 78 -6.42 23.50 -10.71
C ALA A 78 -6.74 24.01 -12.11
N SER A 79 -7.83 24.76 -12.28
CA SER A 79 -8.21 25.35 -13.58
C SER A 79 -7.14 26.32 -14.09
N HIS A 80 -6.64 27.21 -13.23
CA HIS A 80 -5.58 28.16 -13.57
C HIS A 80 -4.29 27.47 -14.04
N LEU A 81 -3.79 26.52 -13.26
CA LEU A 81 -2.56 25.79 -13.58
C LEU A 81 -2.73 24.88 -14.80
N THR A 82 -3.91 24.29 -14.99
CA THR A 82 -4.24 23.50 -16.18
C THR A 82 -4.08 24.34 -17.44
N ASN A 83 -4.64 25.55 -17.45
CA ASN A 83 -4.53 26.48 -18.57
C ASN A 83 -3.09 27.01 -18.74
N ARG A 84 -2.47 27.51 -17.66
CA ARG A 84 -1.14 28.13 -17.70
C ARG A 84 -0.06 27.14 -18.15
N LEU A 85 -0.15 25.90 -17.69
CA LEU A 85 0.80 24.84 -18.00
C LEU A 85 0.35 23.92 -19.13
N ARG A 86 -0.74 24.28 -19.83
CA ARG A 86 -1.25 23.61 -21.03
C ARG A 86 -1.49 22.11 -20.82
N PHE A 87 -2.04 21.72 -19.67
CA PHE A 87 -2.52 20.36 -19.45
C PHE A 87 -3.81 20.12 -20.24
N LYS A 88 -4.03 18.88 -20.70
CA LYS A 88 -5.24 18.50 -21.47
C LYS A 88 -6.54 18.69 -20.69
N SER A 89 -6.48 18.49 -19.37
CA SER A 89 -7.60 18.62 -18.44
C SER A 89 -7.09 18.70 -17.00
N GLU A 90 -7.95 19.09 -16.05
CA GLU A 90 -7.65 19.03 -14.61
C GLU A 90 -7.35 17.59 -14.17
N THR A 91 -8.08 16.60 -14.69
CA THR A 91 -7.81 15.18 -14.44
C THR A 91 -6.41 14.78 -14.89
N HIS A 92 -5.96 15.25 -16.07
CA HIS A 92 -4.62 15.00 -16.56
C HIS A 92 -3.53 15.69 -15.71
N LEU A 93 -3.83 16.86 -15.14
CA LEU A 93 -2.97 17.49 -14.14
C LEU A 93 -2.88 16.63 -12.85
N ILE A 94 -4.03 16.21 -12.32
CA ILE A 94 -4.12 15.51 -11.03
C ILE A 94 -3.60 14.08 -11.10
N TRP A 95 -3.85 13.34 -12.18
CA TRP A 95 -3.57 11.91 -12.30
C TRP A 95 -2.55 11.56 -13.39
N GLY A 96 -2.12 12.53 -14.20
CA GLY A 96 -1.19 12.29 -15.31
C GLY A 96 -1.84 11.58 -16.49
N GLU A 97 -1.03 10.89 -17.29
CA GLU A 97 -1.51 10.07 -18.39
C GLU A 97 -1.91 8.67 -17.88
N PHE A 98 -2.82 8.64 -16.91
CA PHE A 98 -3.31 7.38 -16.32
C PHE A 98 -3.83 6.42 -17.40
N GLU A 99 -4.40 6.94 -18.50
CA GLU A 99 -4.77 6.20 -19.71
C GLU A 99 -3.65 5.30 -20.27
N LYS A 100 -2.38 5.67 -20.08
CA LYS A 100 -1.20 4.95 -20.59
C LYS A 100 -0.59 3.93 -19.63
N GLY A 101 -1.16 3.71 -18.45
CA GLY A 101 -0.63 2.70 -17.51
C GLY A 101 0.33 3.26 -16.45
N GLU A 102 0.52 4.58 -16.36
CA GLU A 102 1.46 5.16 -15.40
C GLU A 102 0.99 4.97 -13.94
N ASN A 103 1.89 4.50 -13.07
CA ASN A 103 1.78 4.49 -11.60
C ASN A 103 0.68 3.61 -10.96
N PHE A 104 0.02 2.71 -11.70
CA PHE A 104 -1.03 1.86 -11.10
C PHE A 104 -0.50 0.94 -10.00
N PHE A 105 0.68 0.37 -10.18
CA PHE A 105 1.30 -0.46 -9.14
C PHE A 105 1.60 0.36 -7.87
N ASP A 106 2.13 1.57 -8.01
CA ASP A 106 2.48 2.42 -6.87
C ASP A 106 1.24 2.85 -6.09
N ILE A 107 0.15 3.18 -6.81
CA ILE A 107 -1.15 3.46 -6.20
C ILE A 107 -1.69 2.22 -5.49
N PHE A 108 -1.67 1.06 -6.16
CA PHE A 108 -2.12 -0.20 -5.57
C PHE A 108 -1.35 -0.52 -4.28
N SER A 109 -0.03 -0.42 -4.33
CA SER A 109 0.84 -0.65 -3.19
C SER A 109 0.55 0.33 -2.05
N SER A 110 0.42 1.63 -2.36
CA SER A 110 0.10 2.65 -1.37
C SER A 110 -1.26 2.44 -0.70
N LEU A 111 -2.27 1.97 -1.45
CA LEU A 111 -3.57 1.61 -0.88
C LEU A 111 -3.46 0.44 0.11
N PHE A 112 -2.64 -0.56 -0.18
CA PHE A 112 -2.37 -1.66 0.74
C PHE A 112 -1.58 -1.20 1.97
N TYR A 113 -0.61 -0.30 1.81
CA TYR A 113 0.09 0.31 2.94
C TYR A 113 -0.86 1.08 3.86
N ASP A 114 -1.83 1.81 3.29
CA ASP A 114 -2.87 2.48 4.06
C ASP A 114 -3.80 1.52 4.79
N CYS A 115 -4.10 0.35 4.21
CA CYS A 115 -4.86 -0.70 4.90
C CYS A 115 -4.05 -1.37 6.02
N ILE A 116 -2.77 -1.65 5.81
CA ILE A 116 -1.94 -2.42 6.74
C ILE A 116 -1.40 -1.58 7.90
N TYR A 117 -0.94 -0.36 7.63
CA TYR A 117 -0.41 0.55 8.65
C TYR A 117 -1.42 1.59 9.13
N GLY A 118 -2.64 1.57 8.58
CA GLY A 118 -3.75 2.38 9.06
C GLY A 118 -4.31 1.92 10.41
N GLU A 119 -5.22 2.74 10.94
CA GLU A 119 -5.93 2.52 12.21
C GLU A 119 -7.15 1.60 12.06
N ASP A 120 -7.62 1.34 10.84
CA ASP A 120 -8.79 0.51 10.57
C ASP A 120 -8.43 -0.99 10.60
N GLU A 121 -8.74 -1.65 11.72
CA GLU A 121 -8.47 -3.07 11.90
C GLU A 121 -9.24 -3.98 10.93
N SER A 122 -10.43 -3.57 10.46
CA SER A 122 -11.21 -4.35 9.50
C SER A 122 -10.54 -4.35 8.13
N LEU A 123 -10.07 -3.19 7.67
CA LEU A 123 -9.31 -3.08 6.43
C LEU A 123 -7.97 -3.83 6.52
N LYS A 124 -7.29 -3.76 7.67
CA LYS A 124 -6.05 -4.49 7.94
C LYS A 124 -6.25 -6.01 7.90
N GLU A 125 -7.30 -6.52 8.53
CA GLU A 125 -7.63 -7.94 8.52
C GLU A 125 -7.98 -8.41 7.10
N MET A 126 -8.79 -7.64 6.38
CA MET A 126 -9.16 -7.93 4.99
C MET A 126 -7.92 -7.98 4.08
N ALA A 127 -7.04 -6.97 4.15
CA ALA A 127 -5.80 -6.94 3.38
C ALA A 127 -4.90 -8.15 3.71
N ASN A 128 -4.65 -8.42 4.99
CA ASN A 128 -3.86 -9.56 5.42
C ASN A 128 -4.44 -10.89 4.94
N ARG A 129 -5.77 -11.06 5.01
CA ARG A 129 -6.47 -12.27 4.56
C ARG A 129 -6.26 -12.55 3.07
N ILE A 130 -6.08 -11.51 2.25
CA ILE A 130 -5.82 -11.69 0.82
C ILE A 130 -4.33 -11.94 0.57
N LEU A 131 -3.46 -11.15 1.21
CA LEU A 131 -2.01 -11.21 1.00
C LEU A 131 -1.37 -12.52 1.50
N ILE A 132 -1.99 -13.23 2.45
CA ILE A 132 -1.49 -14.53 2.93
C ILE A 132 -1.49 -15.62 1.85
N ASP A 133 -2.03 -15.40 0.65
CA ASP A 133 -1.85 -16.36 -0.45
C ASP A 133 -0.37 -16.49 -0.85
N TYR A 134 0.43 -15.45 -0.61
CA TYR A 134 1.87 -15.47 -0.81
C TYR A 134 2.58 -16.13 0.39
N VAL A 135 3.29 -17.23 0.13
CA VAL A 135 3.85 -18.14 1.15
C VAL A 135 4.85 -17.46 2.08
N PRO A 136 5.88 -16.73 1.59
CA PRO A 136 6.81 -16.03 2.48
C PRO A 136 6.12 -15.02 3.39
N TYR A 137 5.11 -14.31 2.88
CA TYR A 137 4.31 -13.41 3.70
C TYR A 137 3.45 -14.15 4.72
N ALA A 138 2.80 -15.25 4.34
CA ALA A 138 2.02 -16.06 5.28
C ALA A 138 2.88 -16.57 6.45
N LYS A 139 4.10 -17.04 6.16
CA LYS A 139 5.07 -17.49 7.17
C LYS A 139 5.49 -16.34 8.08
N THR A 140 5.96 -15.23 7.50
CA THR A 140 6.48 -14.10 8.28
C THR A 140 5.39 -13.36 9.04
N LEU A 141 4.19 -13.18 8.47
CA LEU A 141 3.05 -12.60 9.19
C LEU A 141 2.66 -13.44 10.40
N SER A 142 2.63 -14.78 10.25
CA SER A 142 2.29 -15.67 11.37
C SER A 142 3.28 -15.50 12.52
N LEU A 143 4.58 -15.48 12.23
CA LEU A 143 5.64 -15.26 13.23
C LEU A 143 5.56 -13.85 13.84
N TYR A 144 5.34 -12.84 13.00
CA TYR A 144 5.22 -11.45 13.43
C TYR A 144 4.04 -11.26 14.39
N GLU A 145 2.87 -11.82 14.07
CA GLU A 145 1.72 -11.77 14.96
C GLU A 145 1.90 -12.61 16.22
N MET A 146 2.61 -13.76 16.17
CA MET A 146 2.98 -14.51 17.37
C MET A 146 3.85 -13.68 18.31
N ALA A 147 4.85 -12.97 17.78
CA ALA A 147 5.72 -12.11 18.59
C ALA A 147 4.96 -10.93 19.23
N LEU A 148 4.05 -10.28 18.48
CA LEU A 148 3.35 -9.08 18.96
C LEU A 148 2.05 -9.37 19.72
N LYS A 149 1.37 -10.46 19.40
CA LYS A 149 0.06 -10.85 19.95
C LYS A 149 0.08 -12.32 20.42
N PRO A 150 1.04 -12.71 21.29
CA PRO A 150 1.23 -14.11 21.68
C PRO A 150 0.00 -14.75 22.33
N SER A 151 -0.81 -13.96 23.04
CA SER A 151 -2.06 -14.41 23.64
C SER A 151 -3.12 -14.82 22.62
N LYS A 152 -3.21 -14.14 21.47
CA LYS A 152 -4.14 -14.49 20.37
C LYS A 152 -3.81 -15.86 19.75
N TYR A 153 -2.56 -16.28 19.89
CA TYR A 153 -2.00 -17.50 19.32
C TYR A 153 -1.77 -18.60 20.36
N ASP A 154 -2.35 -18.50 21.56
CA ASP A 154 -2.19 -19.50 22.63
C ASP A 154 -0.72 -19.90 22.87
N MET A 155 0.20 -18.93 22.74
CA MET A 155 1.61 -19.20 22.96
C MET A 155 1.86 -19.61 24.41
N VAL A 156 2.81 -20.51 24.61
CA VAL A 156 3.13 -21.03 25.93
C VAL A 156 3.85 -19.94 26.74
N LYS A 157 3.47 -19.81 28.02
CA LYS A 157 4.17 -18.98 29.00
C LYS A 157 5.35 -19.75 29.62
N MET A 158 6.40 -19.03 29.98
CA MET A 158 7.48 -19.60 30.79
C MET A 158 6.96 -19.91 32.18
N GLU A 159 7.34 -21.07 32.71
CA GLU A 159 6.90 -21.56 34.02
C GLU A 159 7.22 -20.54 35.13
N GLY A 160 6.24 -20.28 35.99
CA GLY A 160 6.38 -19.34 37.10
C GLY A 160 6.41 -17.85 36.71
N THR A 161 6.10 -17.51 35.45
CA THR A 161 6.08 -16.11 34.98
C THR A 161 4.86 -15.79 34.13
N ASP A 162 4.62 -14.50 33.88
CA ASP A 162 3.62 -14.02 32.91
C ASP A 162 4.17 -13.83 31.50
N TYR A 163 5.45 -14.13 31.26
CA TYR A 163 6.10 -13.94 29.98
C TYR A 163 5.88 -15.13 29.05
N TYR A 164 5.62 -14.86 27.78
CA TYR A 164 5.55 -15.87 26.72
C TYR A 164 6.94 -16.33 26.31
N ILE A 165 7.05 -17.57 25.83
CA ILE A 165 8.30 -18.08 25.25
C ILE A 165 8.64 -17.27 23.98
N PRO A 166 9.83 -16.65 23.91
CA PRO A 166 10.31 -15.94 22.72
C PRO A 166 10.47 -16.89 21.52
N LEU A 167 10.31 -16.36 20.30
CA LEU A 167 10.53 -17.07 19.04
C LEU A 167 11.97 -17.60 18.91
N LEU A 168 12.94 -17.04 19.64
CA LEU A 168 14.29 -17.60 19.72
C LEU A 168 14.30 -19.08 20.13
N PHE A 169 13.42 -19.50 21.06
CA PHE A 169 13.27 -20.91 21.47
C PHE A 169 12.58 -21.76 20.40
N TYR A 170 11.95 -21.11 19.42
CA TYR A 170 11.40 -21.72 18.21
C TYR A 170 12.43 -21.79 17.08
N GLY A 171 13.69 -21.41 17.34
CA GLY A 171 14.78 -21.41 16.37
C GLY A 171 14.77 -20.23 15.40
N ILE A 172 13.98 -19.18 15.68
CA ILE A 172 13.87 -18.01 14.81
C ILE A 172 14.14 -16.74 15.61
N PRO A 173 15.20 -15.98 15.28
CA PRO A 173 15.43 -14.67 15.88
C PRO A 173 14.32 -13.69 15.52
N GLU A 174 13.72 -13.03 16.52
CA GLU A 174 12.69 -12.03 16.31
C GLU A 174 13.15 -10.88 15.40
N ASP A 175 14.39 -10.41 15.58
CA ASP A 175 14.96 -9.33 14.77
C ASP A 175 14.88 -9.64 13.27
N LYS A 176 15.10 -10.91 12.90
CA LYS A 176 14.97 -11.37 11.51
C LYS A 176 13.52 -11.32 11.03
N VAL A 177 12.57 -11.71 11.88
CA VAL A 177 11.13 -11.64 11.54
C VAL A 177 10.73 -10.18 11.29
N PHE A 178 11.15 -9.26 12.17
CA PHE A 178 10.86 -7.84 12.03
C PHE A 178 11.54 -7.23 10.80
N SER A 179 12.77 -7.63 10.47
CA SER A 179 13.47 -7.14 9.27
C SER A 179 12.88 -7.69 7.97
N ASP A 180 12.44 -8.94 7.97
CA ASP A 180 11.91 -9.61 6.76
C ASP A 180 10.45 -9.21 6.48
N TYR A 181 9.70 -8.76 7.50
CA TYR A 181 8.27 -8.45 7.37
C TYR A 181 7.95 -7.41 6.28
N PRO A 182 8.58 -6.22 6.23
CA PRO A 182 8.30 -5.23 5.19
C PRO A 182 8.60 -5.75 3.78
N LYS A 183 9.72 -6.47 3.63
CA LYS A 183 10.12 -7.06 2.35
C LYS A 183 9.07 -8.08 1.86
N HIS A 184 8.64 -9.00 2.72
CA HIS A 184 7.65 -9.99 2.32
C HIS A 184 6.26 -9.39 2.11
N LEU A 185 5.94 -8.27 2.78
CA LEU A 185 4.73 -7.49 2.51
C LEU A 185 4.76 -6.91 1.09
N ASP A 186 5.85 -6.24 0.70
CA ASP A 186 6.04 -5.73 -0.67
C ASP A 186 5.92 -6.83 -1.72
N GLU A 187 6.56 -7.97 -1.46
CA GLU A 187 6.52 -9.11 -2.36
C GLU A 187 5.12 -9.72 -2.48
N ALA A 188 4.33 -9.74 -1.39
CA ALA A 188 2.94 -10.19 -1.42
C ALA A 188 2.04 -9.24 -2.19
N ILE A 189 2.21 -7.92 -2.00
CA ILE A 189 1.47 -6.89 -2.73
C ILE A 189 1.75 -7.01 -4.23
N ASN A 190 3.03 -7.14 -4.62
CA ASN A 190 3.42 -7.36 -6.01
C ASN A 190 2.84 -8.66 -6.58
N PHE A 191 2.91 -9.75 -5.82
CA PHE A 191 2.33 -11.04 -6.22
C PHE A 191 0.82 -10.94 -6.47
N LEU A 192 0.09 -10.26 -5.59
CA LEU A 192 -1.34 -10.03 -5.76
C LEU A 192 -1.62 -9.12 -6.97
N TYR A 193 -0.86 -8.02 -7.12
CA TYR A 193 -1.02 -7.10 -8.25
C TYR A 193 -0.87 -7.82 -9.58
N LYS A 194 0.14 -8.69 -9.74
CA LYS A 194 0.30 -9.52 -10.95
C LYS A 194 -0.93 -10.36 -11.29
N LYS A 195 -1.73 -10.77 -10.30
CA LYS A 195 -2.95 -11.57 -10.49
C LYS A 195 -4.17 -10.74 -10.87
N CYS A 196 -4.23 -9.49 -10.43
CA CYS A 196 -5.43 -8.66 -10.53
C CYS A 196 -5.21 -7.30 -11.23
N SER A 197 -4.04 -7.07 -11.83
CA SER A 197 -3.66 -5.77 -12.39
C SER A 197 -4.65 -5.31 -13.46
N ILE A 198 -5.06 -6.19 -14.37
CA ILE A 198 -5.97 -5.83 -15.45
C ILE A 198 -7.31 -5.31 -14.90
N GLU A 199 -7.91 -6.05 -13.95
CA GLU A 199 -9.16 -5.66 -13.32
C GLU A 199 -8.99 -4.43 -12.44
N PHE A 200 -7.91 -4.36 -11.65
CA PHE A 200 -7.64 -3.22 -10.79
C PHE A 200 -7.46 -1.93 -11.60
N GLU A 201 -6.64 -1.97 -12.64
CA GLU A 201 -6.40 -0.83 -13.52
C GLU A 201 -7.71 -0.33 -14.13
N ARG A 202 -8.59 -1.24 -14.55
CA ARG A 202 -9.93 -0.87 -15.04
C ARG A 202 -10.75 -0.17 -13.96
N GLU A 203 -10.91 -0.78 -12.79
CA GLU A 203 -11.71 -0.20 -11.70
C GLU A 203 -11.16 1.17 -11.25
N PHE A 204 -9.83 1.32 -11.23
CA PHE A 204 -9.17 2.56 -10.85
C PHE A 204 -9.31 3.64 -11.93
N ARG A 205 -9.19 3.29 -13.23
CA ARG A 205 -9.49 4.23 -14.33
C ARG A 205 -10.92 4.74 -14.22
N ASP A 206 -11.88 3.84 -13.99
CA ASP A 206 -13.27 4.22 -13.82
C ASP A 206 -13.44 5.14 -12.60
N PHE A 207 -12.71 4.91 -11.50
CA PHE A 207 -12.72 5.79 -10.34
C PHE A 207 -12.17 7.19 -10.67
N VAL A 208 -11.06 7.27 -11.41
CA VAL A 208 -10.48 8.55 -11.83
C VAL A 208 -11.45 9.32 -12.72
N VAL A 209 -12.16 8.64 -13.62
CA VAL A 209 -13.15 9.26 -14.51
C VAL A 209 -14.39 9.73 -13.73
N THR A 210 -14.89 8.95 -12.76
CA THR A 210 -16.14 9.27 -12.04
C THR A 210 -15.95 10.23 -10.87
N ASP A 211 -14.83 10.11 -10.15
CA ASP A 211 -14.61 10.78 -8.87
C ASP A 211 -13.25 11.50 -8.80
N GLY A 212 -12.40 11.41 -9.82
CA GLY A 212 -11.02 11.93 -9.81
C GLY A 212 -10.85 13.37 -10.31
N ASP A 213 -11.92 14.09 -10.60
CA ASP A 213 -11.89 15.49 -11.10
C ASP A 213 -11.30 16.51 -10.09
N THR A 214 -11.34 16.20 -8.79
CA THR A 214 -10.82 17.07 -7.74
C THR A 214 -10.21 16.30 -6.57
N LEU A 215 -9.17 16.88 -5.94
CA LEU A 215 -8.53 16.39 -4.71
C LEU A 215 -9.34 16.70 -3.43
N LYS A 216 -10.47 17.39 -3.56
CA LYS A 216 -11.37 17.66 -2.43
C LYS A 216 -11.88 16.35 -1.83
N LYS A 217 -11.64 16.17 -0.53
CA LYS A 217 -12.04 14.97 0.26
C LYS A 217 -11.53 13.67 -0.37
N ILE A 218 -10.31 13.70 -0.93
CA ILE A 218 -9.70 12.55 -1.61
C ILE A 218 -9.64 11.32 -0.68
N ASP A 219 -9.36 11.50 0.61
CA ASP A 219 -9.43 10.48 1.64
C ASP A 219 -10.77 9.73 1.66
N LYS A 220 -11.89 10.47 1.62
CA LYS A 220 -13.23 9.89 1.62
C LYS A 220 -13.57 9.21 0.29
N LYS A 221 -13.09 9.77 -0.82
CA LYS A 221 -13.24 9.19 -2.15
C LYS A 221 -12.48 7.85 -2.25
N LEU A 222 -11.27 7.79 -1.71
CA LEU A 222 -10.47 6.56 -1.62
C LEU A 222 -11.13 5.52 -0.72
N LEU A 223 -11.64 5.90 0.46
CA LEU A 223 -12.38 4.98 1.32
C LEU A 223 -13.58 4.35 0.59
N LYS A 224 -14.34 5.19 -0.13
CA LYS A 224 -15.47 4.73 -0.94
C LYS A 224 -15.01 3.80 -2.07
N PHE A 225 -13.95 4.15 -2.77
CA PHE A 225 -13.35 3.28 -3.79
C PHE A 225 -12.96 1.92 -3.23
N ILE A 226 -12.35 1.88 -2.05
CA ILE A 226 -11.97 0.62 -1.41
C ILE A 226 -13.20 -0.23 -1.12
N ASN A 227 -14.19 0.34 -0.45
CA ASN A 227 -15.37 -0.41 -0.02
C ASN A 227 -16.24 -0.85 -1.20
N ASP A 228 -16.44 0.04 -2.18
CA ASP A 228 -17.42 -0.17 -3.25
C ASP A 228 -16.83 -0.92 -4.46
N ARG A 229 -15.50 -0.85 -4.68
CA ARG A 229 -14.86 -1.41 -5.89
C ARG A 229 -13.70 -2.35 -5.58
N LEU A 230 -12.71 -1.90 -4.82
CA LEU A 230 -11.49 -2.68 -4.59
C LEU A 230 -11.76 -3.95 -3.77
N GLN A 231 -12.45 -3.84 -2.64
CA GLN A 231 -12.74 -4.99 -1.79
C GLN A 231 -13.57 -6.06 -2.52
N PRO A 232 -14.68 -5.73 -3.23
CA PRO A 232 -15.38 -6.70 -4.07
C PRO A 232 -14.51 -7.37 -5.13
N LEU A 233 -13.59 -6.64 -5.75
CA LEU A 233 -12.61 -7.19 -6.69
C LEU A 233 -11.68 -8.19 -5.98
N LEU A 234 -11.12 -7.79 -4.85
CA LEU A 234 -10.12 -8.57 -4.13
C LEU A 234 -10.69 -9.85 -3.52
N LEU A 235 -11.99 -9.90 -3.20
CA LEU A 235 -12.66 -11.12 -2.73
C LEU A 235 -12.57 -12.27 -3.74
N LYS A 236 -12.41 -11.98 -5.04
CA LYS A 236 -12.21 -13.01 -6.08
C LYS A 236 -10.86 -13.72 -5.97
N TYR A 237 -9.89 -13.09 -5.32
CA TYR A 237 -8.52 -13.59 -5.12
C TYR A 237 -8.29 -14.04 -3.68
N GLN A 238 -9.36 -14.19 -2.90
CA GLN A 238 -9.24 -14.67 -1.53
C GLN A 238 -8.66 -16.10 -1.52
N PRO A 239 -7.72 -16.40 -0.60
CA PRO A 239 -7.19 -17.74 -0.47
C PRO A 239 -8.29 -18.78 -0.27
N THR A 240 -8.12 -19.94 -0.91
CA THR A 240 -9.00 -21.11 -0.76
C THR A 240 -8.23 -22.27 -0.14
N GLU A 241 -8.84 -23.44 0.04
CA GLU A 241 -8.17 -24.62 0.59
C GLU A 241 -6.97 -25.11 -0.27
N SER A 242 -6.94 -24.74 -1.55
CA SER A 242 -5.82 -25.02 -2.45
C SER A 242 -4.68 -24.00 -2.35
N SER A 243 -4.90 -22.86 -1.69
CA SER A 243 -3.91 -21.80 -1.55
C SER A 243 -2.72 -22.23 -0.70
N LEU A 244 -1.52 -22.11 -1.28
CA LEU A 244 -0.28 -22.53 -0.63
C LEU A 244 -0.01 -21.71 0.63
N GLY A 245 -0.19 -20.39 0.57
CA GLY A 245 0.04 -19.54 1.73
C GLY A 245 -0.97 -19.76 2.87
N LEU A 246 -2.23 -20.10 2.58
CA LEU A 246 -3.20 -20.49 3.61
C LEU A 246 -2.79 -21.80 4.31
N ARG A 247 -2.29 -22.79 3.55
CA ARG A 247 -1.76 -24.03 4.12
C ARG A 247 -0.56 -23.75 5.02
N VAL A 248 0.36 -22.89 4.57
CA VAL A 248 1.52 -22.48 5.38
C VAL A 248 1.07 -21.79 6.66
N LYS A 249 0.15 -20.82 6.60
CA LYS A 249 -0.42 -20.18 7.79
C LYS A 249 -1.00 -21.20 8.77
N ASN A 250 -1.77 -22.16 8.27
CA ASN A 250 -2.36 -23.20 9.11
C ASN A 250 -1.28 -24.04 9.79
N ILE A 251 -0.26 -24.49 9.06
CA ILE A 251 0.87 -25.25 9.62
C ILE A 251 1.63 -24.42 10.68
N MET A 252 1.84 -23.12 10.43
CA MET A 252 2.47 -22.24 11.42
C MET A 252 1.66 -22.21 12.72
N VAL A 253 0.33 -22.11 12.64
CA VAL A 253 -0.53 -22.04 13.83
C VAL A 253 -0.73 -23.42 14.48
N THR A 254 -0.79 -24.52 13.73
CA THR A 254 -1.04 -25.85 14.32
C THR A 254 0.23 -26.55 14.78
N ASP A 255 1.25 -26.58 13.92
CA ASP A 255 2.43 -27.42 14.11
C ASP A 255 3.53 -26.62 14.79
N TRP A 256 3.84 -25.42 14.27
CA TRP A 256 4.96 -24.62 14.76
C TRP A 256 4.77 -24.17 16.21
N LEU A 257 3.54 -23.85 16.63
CA LEU A 257 3.22 -23.52 18.03
C LEU A 257 3.56 -24.64 19.01
N LEU A 258 3.62 -25.90 18.56
CA LEU A 258 3.98 -27.04 19.41
C LEU A 258 5.42 -27.00 19.88
N ILE A 259 6.31 -26.25 19.22
CA ILE A 259 7.69 -26.10 19.66
C ILE A 259 7.75 -25.53 21.09
N GLY A 260 6.92 -24.53 21.41
CA GLY A 260 6.87 -23.97 22.77
C GLY A 260 6.49 -25.01 23.82
N LYS A 261 5.53 -25.88 23.51
CA LYS A 261 5.13 -27.00 24.38
C LYS A 261 6.23 -28.06 24.49
N LEU A 262 6.94 -28.36 23.40
CA LEU A 262 8.07 -29.31 23.42
C LEU A 262 9.24 -28.80 24.26
N VAL A 263 9.60 -27.53 24.10
CA VAL A 263 10.68 -26.87 24.84
C VAL A 263 10.39 -26.83 26.34
N THR A 264 9.14 -26.56 26.72
CA THR A 264 8.71 -26.56 28.14
C THR A 264 8.36 -27.94 28.68
N GLY A 265 8.37 -28.97 27.84
CA GLY A 265 8.04 -30.32 28.24
C GLY A 265 6.57 -30.59 28.53
N GLN A 266 5.67 -29.71 28.10
CA GLN A 266 4.21 -29.82 28.26
C GLN A 266 3.56 -30.78 27.23
N VAL A 267 4.30 -31.79 26.77
CA VAL A 267 3.86 -32.72 25.71
C VAL A 267 4.31 -34.14 26.05
N ASP A 268 3.35 -35.06 26.09
CA ASP A 268 3.59 -36.45 26.47
C ASP A 268 4.30 -37.27 25.38
N ASN A 269 4.01 -37.00 24.09
CA ASN A 269 4.57 -37.73 22.96
C ASN A 269 5.59 -36.92 22.16
N ARG A 270 6.70 -36.53 22.80
CA ARG A 270 7.74 -35.68 22.19
C ARG A 270 8.28 -36.23 20.86
N ASN A 271 8.39 -37.55 20.73
CA ASN A 271 8.88 -38.19 19.49
C ASN A 271 7.95 -37.95 18.30
N TYR A 272 6.63 -38.08 18.50
CA TYR A 272 5.66 -37.83 17.44
C TYR A 272 5.71 -36.37 16.97
N TYR A 273 5.65 -35.42 17.89
CA TYR A 273 5.62 -34.00 17.55
C TYR A 273 6.96 -33.48 17.02
N GLY A 274 8.08 -34.03 17.49
CA GLY A 274 9.38 -33.76 16.89
C GLY A 274 9.44 -34.18 15.42
N ARG A 275 8.89 -35.35 15.07
CA ARG A 275 8.80 -35.83 13.67
C ARG A 275 7.80 -35.03 12.83
N LEU A 276 6.67 -34.63 13.40
CA LEU A 276 5.72 -33.74 12.74
C LEU A 276 6.43 -32.45 12.31
N LEU A 277 7.13 -31.78 13.23
CA LEU A 277 7.89 -30.57 12.94
C LEU A 277 8.96 -30.80 11.87
N GLN A 278 9.77 -31.87 12.00
CA GLN A 278 10.78 -32.24 11.00
C GLN A 278 10.21 -32.47 9.59
N SER A 279 8.91 -32.76 9.48
CA SER A 279 8.22 -32.94 8.20
C SER A 279 7.60 -31.65 7.69
N SER A 280 7.00 -30.86 8.59
CA SER A 280 6.28 -29.64 8.25
C SER A 280 7.19 -28.48 7.85
N LEU A 281 8.35 -28.30 8.49
CA LEU A 281 9.23 -27.16 8.16
C LEU A 281 9.81 -27.24 6.73
N PRO A 282 10.38 -28.39 6.31
CA PRO A 282 10.86 -28.52 4.92
C PRO A 282 9.74 -28.35 3.91
N TYR A 283 8.51 -28.81 4.23
CA TYR A 283 7.36 -28.64 3.37
C TYR A 283 7.02 -27.16 3.13
N ILE A 284 7.04 -26.31 4.17
CA ILE A 284 6.85 -24.86 4.02
C ILE A 284 7.89 -24.27 3.06
N ASP A 285 9.15 -24.64 3.22
CA ASP A 285 10.23 -24.11 2.40
C ASP A 285 10.12 -24.57 0.93
N GLU A 286 9.67 -25.80 0.67
CA GLU A 286 9.36 -26.27 -0.69
C GLU A 286 8.16 -25.52 -1.30
N LEU A 287 7.12 -25.22 -0.51
CA LEU A 287 5.99 -24.41 -0.98
C LEU A 287 6.42 -22.98 -1.37
N ALA A 288 7.37 -22.41 -0.64
CA ALA A 288 7.93 -21.09 -0.96
C ALA A 288 8.65 -21.13 -2.32
N LYS A 289 9.51 -22.12 -2.54
CA LYS A 289 10.22 -22.33 -3.83
C LYS A 289 9.25 -22.53 -4.98
N LEU A 290 8.18 -23.29 -4.79
CA LEU A 290 7.16 -23.51 -5.83
C LEU A 290 6.49 -22.21 -6.27
N GLN A 291 6.22 -21.28 -5.34
CA GLN A 291 5.65 -19.98 -5.71
C GLN A 291 6.66 -19.05 -6.37
N GLU A 292 7.94 -19.17 -6.05
CA GLU A 292 8.99 -18.43 -6.76
C GLU A 292 9.08 -18.84 -8.25
N MET A 293 8.74 -20.09 -8.58
CA MET A 293 8.67 -20.56 -9.97
C MET A 293 7.49 -19.97 -10.77
N LEU A 294 6.50 -19.38 -10.10
CA LEU A 294 5.34 -18.73 -10.72
C LEU A 294 5.54 -17.21 -10.96
N ARG A 295 6.73 -16.67 -10.61
CA ARG A 295 7.05 -15.24 -10.72
C ARG A 295 7.42 -14.82 -12.14
#